data_AF-A0A9D2VXY2-F1
#
_entry.id   AF-A0A9D2VXY2-F1
#
_cell.length_a   1.000
_cell.length_b   1.000
_cell.length_c   1.000
_cell.angle_alpha   90.00
_cell.angle_beta   90.00
_cell.angle_gamma   90.00
#
_symmetry.space_group_name_H-M   'P 1'
#
loop_
_entity.id
_entity.type
_entity.pdbx_description
1 polymer ?
#
loop_
_entity_poly.entity_id
_entity_poly.type
_entity_poly.pdbx_seq_one_letter_code
_entity_poly.pdbx_strand_id
1 'polypeptide(L)'
;MILTGQKNPSRRRQQVRRYWAMIGLALVLCIGILGYHFLGGNQEKEAVAITQTKQQKELWEQARQEAGLSVETPEEHLEQVRIQATVQGYPKGVIELLDKNPATVDYVEAYGEKQGQIYAEDIGDDYVEGQIPLLIQWDERWGYAPYGTSVVAVSGCGPTCMAMVAAGLTHDPTITPAKVAAYGTENSYVDEENNTYWAFMQEAGADFGLSCYSGFLTEQQLAAELSAGHPVICSMGPGYFTQNGHFIVMTGYENGQIRINDPFSEENSARTWSYAEIQDQIKAMWVYSLAGQ
;
A
#
# COMPACT_ATOMS: atom_id res chain seq x y z
N MET A 1 -2.46 -13.54 64.98
CA MET A 1 -3.77 -12.93 64.68
C MET A 1 -3.86 -12.79 63.16
N ILE A 2 -4.61 -13.68 62.50
CA ILE A 2 -4.69 -13.77 61.03
C ILE A 2 -5.85 -12.88 60.59
N LEU A 3 -5.59 -11.85 59.77
CA LEU A 3 -6.61 -11.03 59.12
C LEU A 3 -6.98 -11.65 57.78
N THR A 4 -8.19 -12.19 57.68
CA THR A 4 -8.78 -12.72 56.45
C THR A 4 -9.42 -11.59 55.65
N GLY A 5 -9.01 -11.43 54.39
CA GLY A 5 -9.60 -10.49 53.45
C GLY A 5 -10.97 -10.94 52.96
N GLN A 6 -12.01 -10.15 53.22
CA GLN A 6 -13.33 -10.33 52.60
C GLN A 6 -13.32 -9.81 51.16
N LYS A 7 -13.43 -10.71 50.17
CA LYS A 7 -13.72 -10.37 48.77
C LYS A 7 -15.19 -9.96 48.64
N ASN A 8 -15.43 -8.72 48.20
CA ASN A 8 -16.76 -8.11 48.06
C ASN A 8 -17.57 -8.76 46.90
N PRO A 9 -18.68 -9.48 47.17
CA PRO A 9 -19.43 -10.27 46.18
C PRO A 9 -20.24 -9.44 45.17
N SER A 10 -20.37 -8.12 45.34
CA SER A 10 -21.16 -7.23 44.48
C SER A 10 -20.51 -6.99 43.11
N ARG A 11 -19.19 -6.79 43.04
CA ARG A 11 -18.46 -6.53 41.79
C ARG A 11 -18.48 -7.71 40.82
N ARG A 12 -18.38 -8.95 41.34
CA ARG A 12 -18.40 -10.18 40.54
C ARG A 12 -19.77 -10.41 39.87
N ARG A 13 -20.86 -10.08 40.57
CA ARG A 13 -22.23 -10.18 40.00
C ARG A 13 -22.48 -9.17 38.89
N GLN A 14 -21.87 -7.98 38.98
CA GLN A 14 -21.98 -6.93 37.97
C GLN A 14 -21.16 -7.25 36.71
N GLN A 15 -19.95 -7.80 36.87
CA GLN A 15 -19.14 -8.33 35.76
C GLN A 15 -19.84 -9.47 35.02
N VAL A 16 -20.43 -10.42 35.74
CA VAL A 16 -21.14 -11.56 35.14
C VAL A 16 -22.40 -11.09 34.38
N ARG A 17 -23.15 -10.11 34.90
CA ARG A 17 -24.29 -9.51 34.16
C ARG A 17 -23.88 -8.83 32.85
N ARG A 18 -22.74 -8.12 32.86
CA ARG A 18 -22.21 -7.47 31.65
C ARG A 18 -21.74 -8.50 30.61
N TYR A 19 -21.12 -9.58 31.06
CA TYR A 19 -20.69 -10.68 30.19
C TYR A 19 -21.88 -11.41 29.53
N TRP A 20 -22.94 -11.68 30.28
CA TRP A 20 -24.16 -12.29 29.73
C TRP A 20 -24.95 -11.37 28.79
N ALA A 21 -24.93 -10.05 29.02
CA ALA A 21 -25.52 -9.09 28.09
C ALA A 21 -24.77 -9.07 26.74
N MET A 22 -23.44 -9.15 26.76
CA MET A 22 -22.61 -9.22 25.55
C MET A 22 -22.85 -10.51 24.74
N ILE A 23 -22.93 -11.66 25.43
CA ILE A 23 -23.23 -12.95 24.79
C ILE A 23 -24.65 -12.93 24.18
N GLY A 24 -25.62 -12.32 24.86
CA GLY A 24 -26.98 -12.18 24.35
C GLY A 24 -27.04 -11.35 23.06
N LEU A 25 -26.29 -10.25 22.98
CA LEU A 25 -26.22 -9.40 21.80
C LEU A 25 -25.56 -10.11 20.61
N ALA A 26 -24.46 -10.85 20.85
CA ALA A 26 -23.77 -11.63 19.84
C ALA A 26 -24.66 -12.74 19.24
N LEU A 27 -25.46 -13.41 20.08
CA LEU A 27 -26.39 -14.47 19.64
C LEU A 27 -27.52 -13.94 18.75
N VAL A 28 -28.04 -12.74 19.02
CA VAL A 28 -29.08 -12.10 18.18
C VAL A 28 -28.52 -11.75 16.78
N LEU A 29 -27.28 -11.28 16.72
CA LEU A 29 -26.59 -10.97 15.46
C LEU A 29 -26.35 -12.24 14.62
N CYS A 30 -25.93 -13.34 15.24
CA CYS A 30 -25.73 -14.62 14.54
C CYS A 30 -27.03 -15.19 13.92
N ILE A 31 -28.18 -15.02 14.59
CA ILE A 31 -29.48 -15.49 14.09
C ILE A 31 -29.95 -14.66 12.89
N GLY A 32 -29.69 -13.35 12.89
CA GLY A 32 -30.00 -12.46 11.76
C GLY A 32 -29.20 -12.82 10.50
N ILE A 33 -27.92 -13.17 10.66
CA ILE A 33 -27.03 -13.59 9.56
C ILE A 33 -27.52 -14.91 8.95
N LEU A 34 -27.86 -15.91 9.77
CA LEU A 34 -28.37 -17.20 9.30
C LEU A 34 -29.70 -17.10 8.57
N GLY A 35 -30.61 -16.22 9.00
CA GLY A 35 -31.88 -15.96 8.31
C GLY A 35 -31.71 -15.25 6.95
N TYR A 36 -30.67 -14.43 6.82
CA TYR A 36 -30.41 -13.62 5.63
C TYR A 36 -29.72 -14.40 4.50
N HIS A 37 -28.85 -15.37 4.84
CA HIS A 37 -28.19 -16.24 3.85
C HIS A 37 -29.15 -17.10 3.01
N PHE A 38 -30.42 -17.23 3.41
CA PHE A 38 -31.38 -18.12 2.75
C PHE A 38 -32.18 -17.47 1.60
N LEU A 39 -32.15 -16.13 1.39
CA LEU A 39 -33.21 -15.47 0.58
C LEU A 39 -32.84 -14.31 -0.40
N GLY A 40 -31.58 -13.93 -0.67
CA GLY A 40 -31.25 -12.76 -1.55
C GLY A 40 -30.25 -12.99 -2.68
N GLY A 41 -30.16 -12.08 -3.68
CA GLY A 41 -29.25 -12.12 -4.85
C GLY A 41 -27.90 -11.39 -4.64
N ASN A 42 -26.87 -11.68 -5.46
CA ASN A 42 -25.45 -11.45 -5.12
C ASN A 42 -24.93 -9.99 -5.06
N GLN A 43 -25.34 -9.06 -5.91
CA GLN A 43 -24.79 -7.68 -5.86
C GLN A 43 -25.33 -6.86 -4.68
N GLU A 44 -26.59 -7.06 -4.31
CA GLU A 44 -27.19 -6.44 -3.14
C GLU A 44 -26.55 -6.99 -1.84
N LYS A 45 -26.07 -8.25 -1.84
CA LYS A 45 -25.35 -8.83 -0.70
C LYS A 45 -24.03 -8.14 -0.42
N GLU A 46 -23.25 -7.76 -1.44
CA GLU A 46 -21.96 -7.12 -1.23
C GLU A 46 -22.11 -5.68 -0.72
N ALA A 47 -23.00 -4.89 -1.32
CA ALA A 47 -23.29 -3.54 -0.83
C ALA A 47 -23.84 -3.56 0.60
N VAL A 48 -24.77 -4.48 0.89
CA VAL A 48 -25.33 -4.66 2.24
C VAL A 48 -24.28 -5.22 3.20
N ALA A 49 -23.39 -6.11 2.78
CA ALA A 49 -22.30 -6.62 3.61
C ALA A 49 -21.30 -5.50 3.96
N ILE A 50 -20.93 -4.65 3.00
CA ILE A 50 -20.06 -3.49 3.23
C ILE A 50 -20.72 -2.49 4.17
N THR A 51 -22.01 -2.17 3.97
CA THR A 51 -22.77 -1.29 4.87
C THR A 51 -22.91 -1.88 6.27
N GLN A 52 -23.22 -3.18 6.39
CA GLN A 52 -23.30 -3.88 7.67
C GLN A 52 -21.95 -3.93 8.37
N THR A 53 -20.85 -4.12 7.64
CA THR A 53 -19.49 -4.13 8.20
C THR A 53 -19.10 -2.74 8.73
N LYS A 54 -19.41 -1.67 7.99
CA LYS A 54 -19.21 -0.29 8.46
C LYS A 54 -20.03 0.02 9.70
N GLN A 55 -21.32 -0.31 9.67
CA GLN A 55 -22.24 -0.07 10.80
C GLN A 55 -21.88 -0.92 12.03
N GLN A 56 -21.39 -2.14 11.80
CA GLN A 56 -20.89 -3.01 12.85
C GLN A 56 -19.60 -2.45 13.47
N LYS A 57 -18.67 -1.91 12.66
CA LYS A 57 -17.45 -1.23 13.14
C LYS A 57 -17.78 -0.01 14.01
N GLU A 58 -18.72 0.83 13.58
CA GLU A 58 -19.21 1.98 14.35
C GLU A 58 -19.86 1.58 15.68
N LEU A 59 -20.69 0.54 15.68
CA LEU A 59 -21.33 0.01 16.89
C LEU A 59 -20.30 -0.60 17.86
N TRP A 60 -19.28 -1.29 17.34
CA TRP A 60 -18.18 -1.81 18.16
C TRP A 60 -17.32 -0.69 18.77
N GLU A 61 -17.08 0.39 18.03
CA GLU A 61 -16.37 1.57 18.52
C GLU A 61 -17.16 2.29 19.62
N GLN A 62 -18.49 2.46 19.45
CA GLN A 62 -19.36 3.00 20.49
C GLN A 62 -19.38 2.12 21.75
N ALA A 63 -19.50 0.79 21.60
CA ALA A 63 -19.48 -0.13 22.73
C ALA A 63 -18.11 -0.15 23.46
N ARG A 64 -17.00 0.05 22.74
CA ARG A 64 -15.65 0.19 23.34
C ARG A 64 -15.50 1.49 24.14
N GLN A 65 -16.01 2.61 23.61
CA GLN A 65 -16.04 3.89 24.31
C GLN A 65 -16.88 3.82 25.59
N GLU A 66 -18.07 3.20 25.53
CA GLU A 66 -18.91 2.98 26.71
C GLU A 66 -18.28 2.03 27.74
N ALA A 67 -17.46 1.08 27.29
CA ALA A 67 -16.75 0.13 28.15
C ALA A 67 -15.50 0.72 28.83
N GLY A 68 -15.06 1.93 28.48
CA GLY A 68 -13.86 2.55 29.03
C GLY A 68 -12.57 1.79 28.72
N LEU A 69 -12.57 0.96 27.67
CA LEU A 69 -11.37 0.39 27.08
C LEU A 69 -10.66 1.54 26.35
N SER A 70 -9.44 1.89 26.78
CA SER A 70 -8.65 2.90 26.07
C SER A 70 -8.55 2.50 24.61
N VAL A 71 -8.97 3.40 23.71
CA VAL A 71 -8.66 3.25 22.29
C VAL A 71 -7.16 3.45 22.20
N GLU A 72 -6.44 2.39 21.87
CA GLU A 72 -5.02 2.48 21.51
C GLU A 72 -4.88 3.56 20.44
N THR A 73 -4.05 4.56 20.70
CA THR A 73 -3.85 5.62 19.69
C THR A 73 -3.05 5.06 18.51
N PRO A 74 -3.13 5.67 17.31
CA PRO A 74 -2.30 5.26 16.18
C PRO A 74 -0.80 5.23 16.52
N GLU A 75 -0.33 6.16 17.35
CA GLU A 75 1.05 6.20 17.82
C GLU A 75 1.38 5.06 18.78
N GLU A 76 0.46 4.72 19.69
CA GLU A 76 0.61 3.55 20.57
C GLU A 76 0.66 2.25 19.76
N HIS A 77 -0.17 2.12 18.72
CA HIS A 77 -0.20 0.97 17.83
C HIS A 77 1.10 0.82 17.03
N LEU A 78 1.60 1.90 16.44
CA LEU A 78 2.89 1.92 15.75
C LEU A 78 4.03 1.44 16.65
N GLU A 79 4.07 1.92 17.89
CA GLU A 79 5.13 1.53 18.84
C GLU A 79 4.97 0.07 19.28
N GLN A 80 3.75 -0.42 19.49
CA GLN A 80 3.51 -1.84 19.79
C GLN A 80 3.98 -2.73 18.65
N VAL A 81 3.62 -2.41 17.40
CA VAL A 81 4.05 -3.15 16.20
C VAL A 81 5.58 -3.11 16.08
N ARG A 82 6.22 -1.96 16.33
CA ARG A 82 7.69 -1.82 16.33
C ARG A 82 8.36 -2.74 17.35
N ILE A 83 7.86 -2.75 18.59
CA ILE A 83 8.40 -3.60 19.67
C ILE A 83 8.23 -5.07 19.28
N GLN A 84 7.05 -5.47 18.81
CA GLN A 84 6.76 -6.84 18.38
C GLN A 84 7.69 -7.29 17.25
N ALA A 85 7.80 -6.48 16.18
CA ALA A 85 8.68 -6.76 15.05
C ALA A 85 10.14 -6.89 15.47
N THR A 86 10.60 -6.04 16.40
CA THR A 86 11.95 -6.10 16.97
C THR A 86 12.17 -7.39 17.76
N VAL A 87 11.22 -7.77 18.62
CA VAL A 87 11.29 -9.00 19.42
C VAL A 87 11.29 -10.26 18.54
N GLN A 88 10.51 -10.22 17.45
CA GLN A 88 10.44 -11.32 16.48
C GLN A 88 11.62 -11.35 15.51
N GLY A 89 12.49 -10.33 15.54
CA GLY A 89 13.70 -10.29 14.73
C GLY A 89 13.44 -10.01 13.25
N TYR A 90 12.41 -9.22 12.92
CA TYR A 90 12.15 -8.82 11.53
C TYR A 90 13.34 -8.05 10.95
N PRO A 91 13.54 -8.09 9.61
CA PRO A 91 14.61 -7.33 8.98
C PRO A 91 14.52 -5.84 9.32
N LYS A 92 15.67 -5.22 9.57
CA LYS A 92 15.76 -3.80 9.97
C LYS A 92 15.00 -2.88 9.01
N GLY A 93 15.14 -3.11 7.69
CA GLY A 93 14.46 -2.32 6.66
C GLY A 93 12.93 -2.40 6.73
N VAL A 94 12.37 -3.53 7.18
CA VAL A 94 10.92 -3.70 7.39
C VAL A 94 10.46 -2.90 8.60
N ILE A 95 11.20 -2.93 9.71
CA ILE A 95 10.87 -2.14 10.91
C ILE A 95 10.96 -0.63 10.62
N GLU A 96 11.97 -0.21 9.86
CA GLU A 96 12.17 1.19 9.45
C GLU A 96 11.05 1.73 8.55
N LEU A 97 10.21 0.88 7.95
CA LEU A 97 9.03 1.33 7.20
C LEU A 97 8.11 2.17 8.09
N LEU A 98 7.95 1.79 9.36
CA LEU A 98 7.12 2.50 10.33
C LEU A 98 7.57 3.94 10.56
N ASP A 99 8.89 4.21 10.46
CA ASP A 99 9.44 5.56 10.60
C ASP A 99 9.28 6.39 9.32
N LYS A 100 9.34 5.74 8.16
CA LYS A 100 9.29 6.39 6.84
C LYS A 100 7.86 6.66 6.40
N ASN A 101 6.94 5.75 6.70
CA ASN A 101 5.53 5.86 6.36
C ASN A 101 4.67 5.09 7.38
N PRO A 102 3.97 5.79 8.29
CA PRO A 102 3.05 5.18 9.26
C PRO A 102 1.94 4.31 8.66
N ALA A 103 1.55 4.54 7.39
CA ALA A 103 0.54 3.72 6.71
C ALA A 103 0.98 2.25 6.50
N THR A 104 2.28 1.96 6.66
CA THR A 104 2.83 0.60 6.55
C THR A 104 2.60 -0.28 7.79
N VAL A 105 1.92 0.23 8.84
CA VAL A 105 1.77 -0.48 10.11
C VAL A 105 1.14 -1.87 9.97
N ASP A 106 0.04 -1.98 9.23
CA ASP A 106 -0.64 -3.26 8.98
C ASP A 106 0.24 -4.22 8.18
N TYR A 107 1.02 -3.69 7.23
CA TYR A 107 1.99 -4.49 6.47
C TYR A 107 3.06 -5.09 7.39
N VAL A 108 3.65 -4.26 8.26
CA VAL A 108 4.71 -4.67 9.19
C VAL A 108 4.16 -5.65 10.22
N GLU A 109 2.97 -5.41 10.77
CA GLU A 109 2.34 -6.31 11.74
C GLU A 109 2.18 -7.73 11.16
N ALA A 110 1.69 -7.84 9.92
CA ALA A 110 1.46 -9.12 9.25
C ALA A 110 2.72 -9.77 8.63
N TYR A 111 3.89 -9.12 8.68
CA TYR A 111 5.10 -9.57 7.98
C TYR A 111 5.54 -10.99 8.33
N GLY A 112 5.51 -11.37 9.61
CA GLY A 112 5.98 -12.68 10.07
C GLY A 112 5.19 -13.85 9.48
N GLU A 113 3.89 -13.64 9.26
CA GLU A 113 3.00 -14.64 8.65
C GLU A 113 3.10 -14.62 7.12
N LYS A 114 3.30 -13.44 6.53
CA LYS A 114 3.13 -13.24 5.09
C LYS A 114 4.42 -13.21 4.25
N GLN A 115 5.58 -13.00 4.86
CA GLN A 115 6.86 -12.86 4.16
C GLN A 115 7.14 -13.97 3.13
N GLY A 116 7.69 -13.59 1.97
CA GLY A 116 8.11 -14.53 0.92
C GLY A 116 6.96 -15.10 0.08
N GLN A 117 5.72 -14.66 0.28
CA GLN A 117 4.55 -15.08 -0.49
C GLN A 117 4.08 -13.96 -1.42
N ILE A 118 3.44 -14.35 -2.52
CA ILE A 118 2.73 -13.48 -3.46
C ILE A 118 1.24 -13.83 -3.35
N TYR A 119 0.39 -12.82 -3.20
CA TYR A 119 -1.04 -13.02 -2.91
C TYR A 119 -1.94 -12.65 -4.09
N ALA A 120 -1.39 -12.08 -5.15
CA ALA A 120 -2.11 -11.79 -6.39
C ALA A 120 -1.28 -12.09 -7.64
N GLU A 121 -1.94 -12.65 -8.65
CA GLU A 121 -1.35 -12.93 -9.98
C GLU A 121 -1.53 -11.75 -10.94
N ASP A 122 -2.44 -10.84 -10.64
CA ASP A 122 -2.74 -9.63 -11.40
C ASP A 122 -2.99 -8.45 -10.44
N ILE A 123 -3.21 -7.26 -11.01
CA ILE A 123 -3.53 -6.06 -10.24
C ILE A 123 -4.88 -6.24 -9.53
N GLY A 124 -5.86 -6.89 -10.14
CA GLY A 124 -7.18 -7.11 -9.56
C GLY A 124 -8.18 -6.00 -9.89
N ASP A 125 -9.24 -5.89 -9.08
CA ASP A 125 -10.46 -5.13 -9.41
C ASP A 125 -10.29 -3.61 -9.43
N ASP A 126 -9.18 -3.08 -8.88
CA ASP A 126 -8.83 -1.66 -8.92
C ASP A 126 -8.14 -1.24 -10.24
N TYR A 127 -7.86 -2.19 -11.13
CA TYR A 127 -7.35 -1.91 -12.46
C TYR A 127 -8.40 -1.25 -13.36
N VAL A 128 -8.02 -0.16 -14.02
CA VAL A 128 -8.85 0.53 -15.01
C VAL A 128 -8.10 0.64 -16.32
N GLU A 129 -8.61 -0.04 -17.35
CA GLU A 129 -8.04 -0.02 -18.70
C GLU A 129 -7.94 1.43 -19.24
N GLY A 130 -6.84 1.73 -19.92
CA GLY A 130 -6.55 3.07 -20.44
C GLY A 130 -6.03 4.06 -19.39
N GLN A 131 -5.84 3.66 -18.14
CA GLN A 131 -5.20 4.48 -17.11
C GLN A 131 -3.87 3.87 -16.68
N ILE A 132 -2.95 4.73 -16.23
CA ILE A 132 -1.77 4.29 -15.48
C ILE A 132 -2.20 4.01 -14.04
N PRO A 133 -2.25 2.75 -13.58
CA PRO A 133 -2.72 2.41 -12.25
C PRO A 133 -1.79 2.99 -11.18
N LEU A 134 -2.35 3.36 -10.02
CA LEU A 134 -1.57 3.61 -8.82
C LEU A 134 -1.35 2.28 -8.11
N LEU A 135 -0.11 1.82 -8.03
CA LEU A 135 0.26 0.60 -7.33
C LEU A 135 1.18 0.96 -6.17
N ILE A 136 0.82 0.50 -4.97
CA ILE A 136 1.55 0.78 -3.73
C ILE A 136 2.51 -0.37 -3.44
N GLN A 137 3.80 -0.10 -3.29
CA GLN A 137 4.84 -1.14 -3.18
C GLN A 137 4.70 -2.01 -1.92
N TRP A 138 4.06 -1.48 -0.87
CA TRP A 138 3.80 -2.20 0.38
C TRP A 138 2.41 -2.83 0.45
N ASP A 139 1.64 -2.81 -0.63
CA ASP A 139 0.35 -3.49 -0.72
C ASP A 139 0.51 -5.00 -0.47
N GLU A 140 -0.42 -5.60 0.29
CA GLU A 140 -0.33 -7.00 0.69
C GLU A 140 -0.29 -7.99 -0.49
N ARG A 141 -0.81 -7.60 -1.66
CA ARG A 141 -0.84 -8.43 -2.86
C ARG A 141 0.55 -8.85 -3.33
N TRP A 142 1.56 -7.99 -3.13
CA TRP A 142 2.92 -8.20 -3.65
C TRP A 142 4.05 -7.70 -2.73
N GLY A 143 3.78 -6.87 -1.72
CA GLY A 143 4.80 -6.20 -0.92
C GLY A 143 5.74 -7.14 -0.17
N TYR A 144 5.27 -8.36 0.15
CA TYR A 144 6.02 -9.42 0.81
C TYR A 144 6.94 -10.22 -0.11
N ALA A 145 6.81 -10.02 -1.43
CA ALA A 145 7.63 -10.70 -2.43
C ALA A 145 9.10 -10.25 -2.33
N PRO A 146 10.06 -11.14 -2.66
CA PRO A 146 11.47 -10.78 -2.62
C PRO A 146 11.84 -9.77 -3.72
N TYR A 147 12.81 -8.91 -3.41
CA TYR A 147 13.48 -8.06 -4.38
C TYR A 147 14.92 -7.80 -3.96
N GLY A 148 15.89 -8.29 -4.74
CA GLY A 148 17.30 -8.31 -4.33
C GLY A 148 17.50 -9.14 -3.07
N THR A 149 18.09 -8.55 -2.04
CA THR A 149 18.24 -9.15 -0.69
C THR A 149 17.14 -8.72 0.28
N SER A 150 16.14 -7.96 -0.20
CA SER A 150 15.03 -7.41 0.59
C SER A 150 13.67 -7.84 0.03
N VAL A 151 12.62 -7.07 0.31
CA VAL A 151 11.25 -7.27 -0.17
C VAL A 151 10.74 -6.02 -0.90
N VAL A 152 9.75 -6.20 -1.78
CA VAL A 152 9.16 -5.13 -2.59
C VAL A 152 8.71 -3.93 -1.73
N ALA A 153 8.12 -4.18 -0.56
CA ALA A 153 7.70 -3.10 0.33
C ALA A 153 8.84 -2.15 0.76
N VAL A 154 10.08 -2.65 0.86
CA VAL A 154 11.23 -1.89 1.37
C VAL A 154 12.01 -1.21 0.25
N SER A 155 12.23 -1.89 -0.88
CA SER A 155 13.12 -1.43 -1.96
C SER A 155 12.48 -1.42 -3.35
N GLY A 156 11.18 -1.72 -3.45
CA GLY A 156 10.50 -1.98 -4.72
C GLY A 156 9.97 -0.75 -5.47
N CYS A 157 10.37 0.48 -5.14
CA CYS A 157 9.85 1.68 -5.81
C CYS A 157 10.08 1.64 -7.33
N GLY A 158 11.26 1.22 -7.78
CA GLY A 158 11.59 1.06 -9.19
C GLY A 158 10.71 0.04 -9.92
N PRO A 159 10.69 -1.24 -9.50
CA PRO A 159 9.80 -2.25 -10.06
C PRO A 159 8.32 -1.88 -10.03
N THR A 160 7.87 -1.22 -8.96
CA THR A 160 6.47 -0.78 -8.85
C THR A 160 6.17 0.31 -9.87
N CYS A 161 7.06 1.29 -10.08
CA CYS A 161 6.93 2.29 -11.14
C CYS A 161 6.91 1.68 -12.55
N MET A 162 7.81 0.73 -12.82
CA MET A 162 7.83 0.03 -14.11
C MET A 162 6.55 -0.79 -14.32
N ALA A 163 6.05 -1.48 -13.29
CA ALA A 163 4.78 -2.20 -13.33
C ALA A 163 3.59 -1.27 -13.65
N MET A 164 3.51 -0.11 -13.00
CA MET A 164 2.48 0.89 -13.27
C MET A 164 2.48 1.32 -14.74
N VAL A 165 3.64 1.68 -15.27
CA VAL A 165 3.78 2.14 -16.65
C VAL A 165 3.49 1.03 -17.65
N ALA A 166 4.05 -0.17 -17.43
CA ALA A 166 3.86 -1.31 -18.31
C ALA A 166 2.40 -1.75 -18.34
N ALA A 167 1.79 -2.07 -17.19
CA ALA A 167 0.39 -2.51 -17.13
C ALA A 167 -0.59 -1.46 -17.69
N GLY A 168 -0.31 -0.18 -17.45
CA GLY A 168 -1.14 0.92 -17.95
C GLY A 168 -1.10 1.05 -19.47
N LEU A 169 0.09 1.02 -20.07
CA LEU A 169 0.29 1.21 -21.51
C LEU A 169 -0.09 -0.03 -22.32
N THR A 170 0.24 -1.25 -21.85
CA THR A 170 -0.03 -2.50 -22.59
C THR A 170 -1.43 -3.05 -22.38
N HIS A 171 -2.17 -2.46 -21.44
CA HIS A 171 -3.45 -2.96 -20.97
C HIS A 171 -3.40 -4.37 -20.36
N ASP A 172 -2.26 -4.72 -19.75
CA ASP A 172 -2.03 -6.03 -19.15
C ASP A 172 -1.99 -5.94 -17.62
N PRO A 173 -3.10 -6.25 -16.91
CA PRO A 173 -3.14 -6.21 -15.47
C PRO A 173 -2.31 -7.32 -14.81
N THR A 174 -1.78 -8.28 -15.57
CA THR A 174 -0.94 -9.35 -15.01
C THR A 174 0.50 -8.88 -14.72
N ILE A 175 0.88 -7.68 -15.16
CA ILE A 175 2.20 -7.08 -14.89
C ILE A 175 2.19 -6.45 -13.49
N THR A 176 2.35 -7.28 -12.47
CA THR A 176 2.34 -6.85 -11.06
C THR A 176 3.73 -6.38 -10.58
N PRO A 177 3.82 -5.57 -9.50
CA PRO A 177 5.09 -5.19 -8.90
C PRO A 177 5.96 -6.39 -8.49
N ALA A 178 5.35 -7.48 -7.99
CA ALA A 178 6.08 -8.71 -7.65
C ALA A 178 6.75 -9.34 -8.89
N LYS A 179 6.05 -9.43 -10.02
CA LYS A 179 6.59 -10.01 -11.27
C LYS A 179 7.72 -9.15 -11.83
N VAL A 180 7.54 -7.83 -11.83
CA VAL A 180 8.56 -6.89 -12.30
C VAL A 180 9.78 -6.87 -11.37
N ALA A 181 9.59 -7.04 -10.06
CA ALA A 181 10.68 -7.16 -9.08
C ALA A 181 11.47 -8.47 -9.27
N ALA A 182 10.77 -9.59 -9.51
CA ALA A 182 11.41 -10.86 -9.84
C ALA A 182 12.26 -10.73 -11.11
N TYR A 183 11.70 -10.16 -12.19
CA TYR A 183 12.43 -9.87 -13.42
C TYR A 183 13.66 -8.99 -13.16
N GLY A 184 13.53 -7.93 -12.36
CA GLY A 184 14.65 -7.05 -12.01
C GLY A 184 15.78 -7.80 -11.29
N THR A 185 15.45 -8.72 -10.40
CA THR A 185 16.43 -9.57 -9.70
C THR A 185 17.10 -10.56 -10.66
N GLU A 186 16.30 -11.26 -11.48
CA GLU A 186 16.79 -12.26 -12.44
C GLU A 186 17.74 -11.65 -13.49
N ASN A 187 17.52 -10.38 -13.85
CA ASN A 187 18.31 -9.66 -14.85
C ASN A 187 19.36 -8.71 -14.22
N SER A 188 19.66 -8.86 -12.92
CA SER A 188 20.73 -8.12 -12.23
C SER A 188 20.55 -6.58 -12.23
N TYR A 189 19.31 -6.11 -12.15
CA TYR A 189 18.95 -4.70 -12.11
C TYR A 189 18.89 -4.09 -10.70
N VAL A 190 19.24 -4.87 -9.68
CA VAL A 190 19.28 -4.47 -8.27
C VAL A 190 20.65 -4.80 -7.68
N ASP A 191 21.21 -3.89 -6.90
CA ASP A 191 22.51 -4.08 -6.24
C ASP A 191 22.37 -4.78 -4.88
N GLU A 192 23.52 -5.12 -4.26
CA GLU A 192 23.56 -5.76 -2.94
C GLU A 192 23.00 -4.88 -1.81
N GLU A 193 22.95 -3.55 -2.03
CA GLU A 193 22.36 -2.57 -1.12
C GLU A 193 20.84 -2.38 -1.35
N ASN A 194 20.25 -3.13 -2.28
CA ASN A 194 18.86 -3.07 -2.72
C ASN A 194 18.46 -1.79 -3.47
N ASN A 195 19.41 -1.11 -4.10
CA ASN A 195 19.11 -0.01 -5.02
C ASN A 195 18.80 -0.54 -6.41
N THR A 196 17.73 -0.04 -7.01
CA THR A 196 17.40 -0.32 -8.42
C THR A 196 18.27 0.53 -9.33
N TYR A 197 18.99 -0.10 -10.27
CA TYR A 197 19.83 0.62 -11.22
C TYR A 197 19.01 1.44 -12.21
N TRP A 198 19.55 2.59 -12.63
CA TRP A 198 18.95 3.40 -13.69
C TRP A 198 18.87 2.69 -15.05
N ALA A 199 19.77 1.72 -15.29
CA ALA A 199 19.70 0.84 -16.47
C ALA A 199 18.35 0.10 -16.53
N PHE A 200 17.77 -0.25 -15.38
CA PHE A 200 16.46 -0.89 -15.31
C PHE A 200 15.36 -0.04 -15.97
N MET A 201 15.36 1.27 -15.68
CA MET A 201 14.39 2.19 -16.26
C MET A 201 14.59 2.33 -17.77
N GLN A 202 15.84 2.35 -18.22
CA GLN A 202 16.14 2.56 -19.63
C GLN A 202 15.89 1.32 -20.51
N GLU A 203 16.10 0.11 -19.97
CA GLU A 203 16.22 -1.12 -20.76
C GLU A 203 15.03 -2.06 -20.59
N ALA A 204 14.59 -2.29 -19.34
CA ALA A 204 13.62 -3.35 -19.04
C ALA A 204 12.26 -3.16 -19.71
N GLY A 205 11.86 -1.90 -19.95
CA GLY A 205 10.59 -1.58 -20.61
C GLY A 205 10.41 -2.26 -21.97
N ALA A 206 11.51 -2.50 -22.70
CA ALA A 206 11.45 -3.17 -24.01
C ALA A 206 10.89 -4.59 -23.94
N ASP A 207 11.23 -5.34 -22.88
CA ASP A 207 10.73 -6.70 -22.66
C ASP A 207 9.26 -6.73 -22.25
N PHE A 208 8.72 -5.59 -21.80
CA PHE A 208 7.30 -5.37 -21.56
C PHE A 208 6.58 -4.72 -22.75
N GLY A 209 7.22 -4.62 -23.92
CA GLY A 209 6.60 -4.04 -25.11
C GLY A 209 6.51 -2.51 -25.11
N LEU A 210 7.40 -1.84 -24.36
CA LEU A 210 7.47 -0.38 -24.28
C LEU A 210 8.65 0.19 -25.08
N SER A 211 8.46 1.39 -25.62
CA SER A 211 9.54 2.29 -26.03
C SER A 211 9.89 3.21 -24.88
N CYS A 212 11.18 3.55 -24.74
CA CYS A 212 11.66 4.48 -23.72
C CYS A 212 12.74 5.40 -24.26
N TYR A 213 12.65 6.69 -23.93
CA TYR A 213 13.78 7.61 -24.05
C TYR A 213 14.02 8.35 -22.74
N SER A 214 15.27 8.75 -22.48
CA SER A 214 15.65 9.52 -21.32
C SER A 214 16.04 10.96 -21.70
N GLY A 215 15.74 11.89 -20.80
CA GLY A 215 16.12 13.30 -20.98
C GLY A 215 15.38 14.21 -20.01
N PHE A 216 16.06 15.27 -19.56
CA PHE A 216 15.40 16.31 -18.79
C PHE A 216 14.45 17.10 -19.68
N LEU A 217 13.17 17.08 -19.31
CA LEU A 217 12.13 17.82 -20.02
C LEU A 217 11.93 19.17 -19.35
N THR A 218 11.70 20.22 -20.14
CA THR A 218 11.06 21.43 -19.63
C THR A 218 9.60 21.13 -19.25
N GLU A 219 8.98 21.97 -18.42
CA GLU A 219 7.56 21.83 -18.07
C GLU A 219 6.66 21.72 -19.31
N GLN A 220 6.94 22.50 -20.36
CA GLN A 220 6.20 22.46 -21.61
C GLN A 220 6.34 21.10 -22.33
N GLN A 221 7.54 20.54 -22.35
CA GLN A 221 7.79 19.23 -22.98
C GLN A 221 7.14 18.11 -22.15
N LEU A 222 7.28 18.16 -20.82
CA LEU A 222 6.61 17.22 -19.92
C LEU A 222 5.10 17.24 -20.10
N ALA A 223 4.49 18.44 -20.14
CA ALA A 223 3.06 18.60 -20.37
C ALA A 223 2.62 17.99 -21.71
N ALA A 224 3.43 18.16 -22.77
CA ALA A 224 3.15 17.60 -24.09
C ALA A 224 3.19 16.06 -24.08
N GLU A 225 4.21 15.45 -23.45
CA GLU A 225 4.32 13.99 -23.32
C GLU A 225 3.16 13.40 -22.51
N LEU A 226 2.87 13.99 -21.34
CA LEU A 226 1.77 13.53 -20.49
C LEU A 226 0.41 13.69 -21.18
N SER A 227 0.21 14.75 -21.97
CA SER A 227 -1.02 14.96 -22.75
C SER A 227 -1.15 13.97 -23.92
N ALA A 228 -0.04 13.44 -24.42
CA ALA A 228 -0.02 12.38 -25.43
C ALA A 228 -0.26 10.98 -24.83
N GLY A 229 -0.39 10.88 -23.50
CA GLY A 229 -0.54 9.60 -22.81
C GLY A 229 0.78 8.88 -22.54
N HIS A 230 1.92 9.59 -22.61
CA HIS A 230 3.24 9.03 -22.32
C HIS A 230 3.63 9.29 -20.87
N PRO A 231 3.50 8.30 -19.95
CA PRO A 231 3.91 8.47 -18.57
C PRO A 231 5.43 8.61 -18.44
N VAL A 232 5.85 9.28 -17.37
CA VAL A 232 7.27 9.54 -17.11
C VAL A 232 7.68 8.97 -15.76
N ILE A 233 8.63 8.04 -15.74
CA ILE A 233 9.28 7.64 -14.48
C ILE A 233 10.36 8.66 -14.17
N CYS A 234 10.39 9.15 -12.93
CA CYS A 234 11.41 10.08 -12.45
C CYS A 234 12.19 9.44 -11.29
N SER A 235 13.52 9.60 -11.32
CA SER A 235 14.34 9.38 -10.13
C SER A 235 14.39 10.69 -9.34
N MET A 236 13.98 10.64 -8.08
CA MET A 236 13.91 11.77 -7.17
C MET A 236 15.05 11.69 -6.17
N GLY A 237 15.71 12.81 -5.92
CA GLY A 237 16.63 13.01 -4.81
C GLY A 237 15.91 13.56 -3.57
N PRO A 238 16.67 14.01 -2.55
CA PRO A 238 16.12 14.46 -1.28
C PRO A 238 15.12 15.62 -1.39
N GLY A 239 14.00 15.55 -0.70
CA GLY A 239 12.93 16.54 -0.68
C GLY A 239 11.57 15.94 -0.26
N TYR A 240 10.50 16.25 -0.97
CA TYR A 240 9.14 15.87 -0.57
C TYR A 240 8.85 14.38 -0.67
N PHE A 241 9.50 13.68 -1.62
CA PHE A 241 9.22 12.28 -1.90
C PHE A 241 10.11 11.32 -1.11
N THR A 242 11.30 11.77 -0.70
CA THR A 242 12.34 10.93 -0.08
C THR A 242 13.42 11.80 0.55
N GLN A 243 14.19 11.24 1.47
CA GLN A 243 15.40 11.87 1.99
C GLN A 243 16.69 11.38 1.32
N ASN A 244 16.59 10.35 0.47
CA ASN A 244 17.71 9.73 -0.23
C ASN A 244 17.43 9.70 -1.74
N GLY A 245 17.03 8.54 -2.26
CA GLY A 245 16.56 8.34 -3.63
C GLY A 245 15.17 7.70 -3.63
N HIS A 246 14.39 7.93 -4.68
CA HIS A 246 13.08 7.32 -4.88
C HIS A 246 12.68 7.34 -6.36
N PHE A 247 11.79 6.44 -6.77
CA PHE A 247 11.17 6.50 -8.09
C PHE A 247 9.68 6.80 -7.96
N ILE A 248 9.18 7.64 -8.85
CA ILE A 248 7.75 7.99 -8.97
C ILE A 248 7.34 7.95 -10.44
N VAL A 249 6.03 7.94 -10.72
CA VAL A 249 5.49 8.07 -12.08
C VAL A 249 4.68 9.34 -12.19
N MET A 250 4.97 10.17 -13.19
CA MET A 250 4.10 11.27 -13.61
C MET A 250 3.12 10.72 -14.65
N THR A 251 1.82 10.91 -14.43
CA THR A 251 0.75 10.20 -15.18
C THR A 251 -0.26 11.13 -15.83
N GLY A 252 -0.12 12.44 -15.67
CA GLY A 252 -1.01 13.42 -16.29
C GLY A 252 -0.60 14.85 -15.98
N TYR A 253 -1.06 15.78 -16.80
CA TYR A 253 -0.84 17.21 -16.62
C TYR A 253 -2.12 17.97 -16.94
N GLU A 254 -2.62 18.73 -15.96
CA GLU A 254 -3.82 19.54 -16.11
C GLU A 254 -3.67 20.86 -15.37
N ASN A 255 -4.00 21.99 -16.01
CA ASN A 255 -4.01 23.31 -15.38
C ASN A 255 -2.72 23.72 -14.65
N GLY A 256 -1.54 23.33 -15.17
CA GLY A 256 -0.25 23.64 -14.52
C GLY A 256 0.17 22.64 -13.44
N GLN A 257 -0.62 21.58 -13.25
CA GLN A 257 -0.45 20.60 -12.19
C GLN A 257 -0.19 19.21 -12.77
N ILE A 258 0.78 18.51 -12.19
CA ILE A 258 1.19 17.16 -12.52
C ILE A 258 0.49 16.19 -11.57
N ARG A 259 -0.14 15.16 -12.11
CA ARG A 259 -0.59 13.99 -11.35
C ARG A 259 0.57 13.01 -11.21
N ILE A 260 0.83 12.57 -9.98
CA ILE A 260 1.93 11.67 -9.65
C ILE A 260 1.37 10.42 -8.99
N ASN A 261 1.84 9.26 -9.42
CA ASN A 261 1.70 8.01 -8.68
C ASN A 261 3.03 7.76 -7.97
N ASP A 262 3.04 7.94 -6.65
CA ASP A 262 4.15 7.63 -5.77
C ASP A 262 3.95 6.23 -5.19
N PRO A 263 4.81 5.24 -5.52
CA PRO A 263 4.61 3.86 -5.09
C PRO A 263 4.75 3.66 -3.58
N PHE A 264 5.28 4.63 -2.84
CA PHE A 264 5.47 4.51 -1.40
C PHE A 264 4.50 5.37 -0.58
N SER A 265 3.87 6.39 -1.18
CA SER A 265 3.02 7.35 -0.48
C SER A 265 1.69 7.60 -1.20
N GLU A 266 0.62 7.10 -0.58
CA GLU A 266 -0.75 7.42 -0.99
C GLU A 266 -1.04 8.93 -0.84
N GLU A 267 -0.48 9.59 0.17
CA GLU A 267 -0.65 11.03 0.40
C GLU A 267 -0.04 11.85 -0.74
N ASN A 268 1.17 11.51 -1.18
CA ASN A 268 1.80 12.17 -2.32
C ASN A 268 1.01 11.95 -3.61
N SER A 269 0.38 10.77 -3.75
CA SER A 269 -0.44 10.39 -4.89
C SER A 269 -1.84 11.02 -4.88
N ALA A 270 -2.36 11.37 -3.70
CA ALA A 270 -3.68 11.98 -3.52
C ALA A 270 -3.73 13.46 -3.90
N ARG A 271 -2.58 14.09 -4.14
CA ARG A 271 -2.46 15.50 -4.54
C ARG A 271 -1.75 15.65 -5.88
N THR A 272 -1.90 16.84 -6.46
CA THR A 272 -1.17 17.24 -7.66
C THR A 272 -0.05 18.21 -7.33
N TRP A 273 0.96 18.28 -8.20
CA TRP A 273 2.21 18.99 -7.95
C TRP A 273 2.51 19.98 -9.07
N SER A 274 3.05 21.16 -8.76
CA SER A 274 3.57 22.03 -9.82
C SER A 274 4.96 21.56 -10.24
N TYR A 275 5.33 21.73 -11.52
CA TYR A 275 6.68 21.39 -11.99
C TYR A 275 7.74 22.14 -11.19
N ALA A 276 7.49 23.43 -10.92
CA ALA A 276 8.41 24.28 -10.19
C ALA A 276 8.70 23.81 -8.76
N GLU A 277 7.73 23.17 -8.09
CA GLU A 277 7.86 22.65 -6.73
C GLU A 277 8.82 21.45 -6.64
N ILE A 278 8.91 20.65 -7.71
CA ILE A 278 9.59 19.35 -7.66
C ILE A 278 10.83 19.26 -8.57
N GLN A 279 11.00 20.18 -9.53
CA GLN A 279 12.07 20.10 -10.54
C GLN A 279 13.48 19.94 -9.95
N ASP A 280 13.79 20.60 -8.83
CA ASP A 280 15.12 20.56 -8.22
C ASP A 280 15.45 19.19 -7.57
N GLN A 281 14.41 18.39 -7.32
CA GLN A 281 14.55 17.03 -6.80
C GLN A 281 14.74 16.00 -7.91
N ILE A 282 14.39 16.31 -9.17
CA ILE A 282 14.49 15.36 -10.29
C ILE A 282 15.97 15.13 -10.64
N LYS A 283 16.40 13.87 -10.62
CA LYS A 283 17.76 13.43 -10.96
C LYS A 283 17.84 12.78 -12.34
N ALA A 284 16.75 12.17 -12.80
CA ALA A 284 16.62 11.58 -14.12
C ALA A 284 15.15 11.40 -14.48
N MET A 285 14.86 11.34 -15.76
CA MET A 285 13.51 11.14 -16.32
C MET A 285 13.56 10.15 -17.47
N TRP A 286 12.57 9.27 -17.53
CA TRP A 286 12.36 8.29 -18.59
C TRP A 286 10.91 8.36 -19.05
N VAL A 287 10.70 8.67 -20.33
CA VAL A 287 9.38 8.81 -20.96
C VAL A 287 9.07 7.50 -21.68
N TYR A 288 7.88 6.96 -21.44
CA TYR A 288 7.45 5.68 -21.99
C TYR A 288 6.26 5.83 -22.92
N SER A 289 6.26 5.02 -23.98
CA SER A 289 5.13 4.82 -24.88
C SER A 289 5.03 3.34 -25.26
N LEU A 290 3.94 2.94 -25.90
CA LEU A 290 3.86 1.61 -26.51
C LEU A 290 4.91 1.47 -27.62
N ALA A 291 5.55 0.30 -27.70
CA ALA A 291 6.51 0.03 -28.75
C ALA A 291 5.86 0.16 -30.14
N GLY A 292 6.54 0.87 -31.04
CA GLY A 292 6.08 1.10 -32.42
C GLY A 292 5.09 2.26 -32.59
N GLN A 293 4.83 3.07 -31.55
CA GLN A 293 4.16 4.37 -31.64
C GLN A 293 5.16 5.53 -31.69
#